data_AF-A0A5R9L4L8-F1
#
_entry.id   AF-A0A5R9L4L8-F1
#
_cell.length_a   1.000
_cell.length_b   1.000
_cell.length_c   1.000
_cell.angle_alpha   90.00
_cell.angle_beta   90.00
_cell.angle_gamma   90.00
#
_symmetry.space_group_name_H-M   'P 1'
#
loop_
_entity.id
_entity.type
_entity.pdbx_description
1 polymer ?
#
loop_
_entity_poly.entity_id
_entity_poly.type
_entity_poly.pdbx_seq_one_letter_code
_entity_poly.pdbx_strand_id
1 'polypeptide(L)'
;MATSTLVTAFIKELEAEYTSTKKCLENIPESVYGFKPHPTSMEMRYLTLLTAEIPLWITFMIKEGEVDFATYKRFEWETKDELVAHYEEVFKGAIESLKSITDEDLNGEFHLKRYGEILFTQTKLEGVSSTINHWVHHRGQLTVYMRISEIPVPSIYGPSADDKTF
;
A
#
# COMPACT_ATOMS: atom_id res chain seq x y z
N MET A 1 9.26 -25.48 -16.60
CA MET A 1 9.03 -24.06 -16.26
C MET A 1 9.36 -23.92 -14.79
N ALA A 2 10.25 -22.99 -14.42
CA ALA A 2 10.53 -22.76 -13.01
C ALA A 2 9.22 -22.38 -12.30
N THR A 3 8.90 -23.08 -11.22
CA THR A 3 7.68 -22.82 -10.46
C THR A 3 7.94 -21.57 -9.61
N SER A 4 7.30 -20.44 -9.94
CA SER A 4 7.49 -19.17 -9.22
C SER A 4 6.83 -19.22 -7.84
N THR A 5 7.56 -19.76 -6.86
CA THR A 5 7.07 -20.00 -5.50
C THR A 5 6.97 -18.68 -4.73
N LEU A 6 7.98 -17.80 -4.86
CA LEU A 6 8.01 -16.52 -4.16
C LEU A 6 7.02 -15.53 -4.75
N VAL A 7 6.99 -15.38 -6.09
CA VAL A 7 6.00 -14.51 -6.76
C VAL A 7 4.57 -14.94 -6.40
N THR A 8 4.29 -16.25 -6.44
CA THR A 8 2.97 -16.78 -6.04
C THR A 8 2.66 -16.48 -4.58
N ALA A 9 3.65 -16.57 -3.68
CA ALA A 9 3.46 -16.25 -2.26
C ALA A 9 3.12 -14.77 -2.06
N PHE A 10 3.84 -13.84 -2.70
CA PHE A 10 3.55 -12.41 -2.61
C PHE A 10 2.17 -12.04 -3.16
N ILE A 11 1.76 -12.64 -4.29
CA ILE A 11 0.42 -12.44 -4.84
C ILE A 11 -0.65 -12.87 -3.82
N LYS A 12 -0.50 -14.05 -3.23
CA LYS A 12 -1.44 -14.57 -2.23
C LYS A 12 -1.51 -13.68 -0.99
N GLU A 13 -0.36 -13.17 -0.54
CA GLU A 13 -0.30 -12.27 0.61
C GLU A 13 -1.02 -10.96 0.30
N LEU A 14 -0.74 -10.33 -0.85
CA LEU A 14 -1.47 -9.14 -1.31
C LEU A 14 -2.99 -9.38 -1.39
N GLU A 15 -3.42 -10.49 -2.00
CA GLU A 15 -4.83 -10.87 -2.11
C GLU A 15 -5.50 -11.06 -0.74
N ALA A 16 -4.78 -11.62 0.25
CA ALA A 16 -5.27 -11.75 1.62
C ALA A 16 -5.44 -10.39 2.32
N GLU A 17 -4.55 -9.43 2.02
CA GLU A 17 -4.59 -8.10 2.63
C GLU A 17 -5.60 -7.13 1.98
N TYR A 18 -5.98 -7.40 0.73
CA TYR A 18 -6.77 -6.50 -0.10
C TYR A 18 -8.06 -6.01 0.56
N THR A 19 -8.89 -6.96 1.01
CA THR A 19 -10.24 -6.67 1.50
C THR A 19 -10.20 -5.87 2.80
N SER A 20 -9.30 -6.24 3.71
CA SER A 20 -9.14 -5.57 5.00
C SER A 20 -8.68 -4.12 4.83
N THR A 21 -7.74 -3.88 3.91
CA THR A 21 -7.34 -2.50 3.56
C THR A 21 -8.49 -1.74 2.91
N LYS A 22 -9.18 -2.34 1.93
CA LYS A 22 -10.29 -1.69 1.22
C LYS A 22 -11.35 -1.18 2.20
N LYS A 23 -11.79 -2.04 3.12
CA LYS A 23 -12.78 -1.69 4.15
C LYS A 23 -12.33 -0.52 5.04
N CYS A 24 -11.04 -0.45 5.39
CA CYS A 24 -10.51 0.71 6.11
C CYS A 24 -10.67 1.99 5.29
N LEU A 25 -10.27 1.97 4.02
CA LEU A 25 -10.37 3.14 3.12
C LEU A 25 -11.83 3.58 2.90
N GLU A 26 -12.75 2.62 2.75
CA GLU A 26 -14.19 2.86 2.56
C GLU A 26 -14.89 3.51 3.76
N ASN A 27 -14.29 3.46 4.94
CA ASN A 27 -14.91 3.93 6.18
C ASN A 27 -14.47 5.35 6.58
N ILE A 28 -13.52 5.98 5.88
CA ILE A 28 -12.95 7.26 6.32
C ILE A 28 -13.73 8.44 5.71
N PRO A 29 -14.49 9.21 6.51
CA PRO A 29 -15.25 10.33 6.01
C PRO A 29 -14.36 11.55 5.77
N GLU A 30 -14.76 12.39 4.81
CA GLU A 30 -14.05 13.62 4.45
C GLU A 30 -13.92 14.60 5.63
N SER A 31 -14.87 14.58 6.55
CA SER A 31 -14.90 15.46 7.73
C SER A 31 -13.69 15.31 8.67
N VAL A 32 -12.95 14.19 8.61
CA VAL A 32 -11.79 13.93 9.47
C VAL A 32 -10.45 14.02 8.74
N TYR A 33 -10.42 14.43 7.47
CA TYR A 33 -9.19 14.44 6.66
C TYR A 33 -8.06 15.29 7.25
N GLY A 34 -8.38 16.38 7.94
CA GLY A 34 -7.41 17.21 8.64
C GLY A 34 -6.98 16.69 10.02
N PHE A 35 -7.55 15.58 10.50
CA PHE A 35 -7.27 15.07 11.84
C PHE A 35 -5.83 14.56 11.98
N LYS A 36 -5.25 14.83 13.16
CA LYS A 36 -3.95 14.34 13.62
C LYS A 36 -4.07 13.93 15.09
N PRO A 37 -3.66 12.71 15.50
CA PRO A 37 -3.65 12.35 16.92
C PRO A 37 -2.54 13.07 17.70
N HIS A 38 -1.50 13.56 17.02
CA HIS A 38 -0.43 14.38 17.60
C HIS A 38 0.09 15.37 16.54
N PRO A 39 0.59 16.57 16.92
CA PRO A 39 1.09 17.55 15.94
C PRO A 39 2.18 17.05 14.98
N THR A 40 2.97 16.06 15.39
CA THR A 40 4.02 15.43 14.56
C THR A 40 3.55 14.22 13.77
N SER A 41 2.29 13.81 13.95
CA SER A 41 1.68 12.72 13.20
C SER A 41 1.28 13.17 11.79
N MET A 42 1.13 12.20 10.88
CA MET A 42 0.56 12.45 9.56
C MET A 42 -0.88 12.92 9.69
N GLU A 43 -1.33 13.76 8.76
CA GLU A 43 -2.77 14.02 8.60
C GLU A 43 -3.49 12.76 8.14
N MET A 44 -4.72 12.56 8.62
CA MET A 44 -5.57 11.42 8.24
C MET A 44 -5.65 11.25 6.73
N ARG A 45 -5.86 12.34 5.97
CA ARG A 45 -5.93 12.31 4.50
C ARG A 45 -4.66 11.75 3.86
N TYR A 46 -3.50 12.17 4.36
CA TYR A 46 -2.22 11.70 3.83
C TYR A 46 -1.96 10.25 4.20
N LEU A 47 -2.22 9.84 5.46
CA LEU A 47 -2.08 8.44 5.87
C LEU A 47 -3.03 7.51 5.10
N THR A 48 -4.24 7.99 4.80
CA THR A 48 -5.24 7.28 4.00
C THR A 48 -4.73 7.06 2.57
N LEU A 49 -4.26 8.11 1.91
CA LEU A 49 -3.68 8.01 0.57
C LEU A 49 -2.43 7.12 0.55
N LEU A 50 -1.53 7.30 1.52
CA LEU A 50 -0.33 6.47 1.66
C LEU A 50 -0.71 4.99 1.75
N THR A 51 -1.70 4.65 2.58
CA THR A 51 -2.17 3.27 2.72
C THR A 51 -2.78 2.73 1.42
N ALA A 52 -3.43 3.57 0.60
CA ALA A 52 -3.93 3.19 -0.72
C ALA A 52 -2.80 2.98 -1.74
N GLU A 53 -1.74 3.79 -1.70
CA GLU A 53 -0.69 3.80 -2.73
C GLU A 53 0.50 2.89 -2.45
N ILE A 54 0.73 2.40 -1.22
CA ILE A 54 1.92 1.56 -0.95
C ILE A 54 2.05 0.37 -1.94
N PRO A 55 1.00 -0.37 -2.32
CA PRO A 55 1.14 -1.44 -3.31
C PRO A 55 1.62 -0.97 -4.70
N LEU A 56 1.46 0.31 -5.06
CA LEU A 56 1.95 0.88 -6.33
C LEU A 56 3.46 0.73 -6.47
N TRP A 57 4.20 0.74 -5.36
CA TRP A 57 5.64 0.54 -5.35
C TRP A 57 6.05 -0.79 -5.98
N ILE A 58 5.23 -1.83 -5.84
CA ILE A 58 5.48 -3.14 -6.48
C ILE A 58 5.47 -2.99 -8.01
N THR A 59 4.52 -2.21 -8.54
CA THR A 59 4.45 -1.92 -9.97
C THR A 59 5.70 -1.19 -10.44
N PHE A 60 6.12 -0.15 -9.73
CA PHE A 60 7.34 0.59 -10.10
C PHE A 60 8.59 -0.28 -10.04
N MET A 61 8.77 -1.05 -8.97
CA MET A 61 9.93 -1.93 -8.82
C MET A 61 10.02 -2.95 -9.96
N ILE A 62 8.88 -3.51 -10.36
CA ILE A 62 8.86 -4.56 -11.37
C ILE A 62 8.98 -3.98 -12.78
N LYS A 63 8.16 -2.99 -13.13
CA LYS A 63 8.03 -2.47 -14.49
C LYS A 63 9.05 -1.40 -14.85
N GLU A 64 9.31 -0.47 -13.93
CA GLU A 64 10.18 0.68 -14.21
C GLU A 64 11.61 0.45 -13.72
N GLY A 65 11.79 -0.28 -12.61
CA GLY A 65 13.11 -0.52 -11.99
C GLY A 65 13.68 0.69 -11.25
N GLU A 66 13.02 1.84 -11.32
CA GLU A 66 13.41 3.04 -10.58
C GLU A 66 12.23 3.98 -10.31
N VAL A 67 12.36 4.82 -9.28
CA VAL A 67 11.45 5.93 -8.99
C VAL A 67 12.26 7.15 -8.60
N ASP A 68 11.93 8.33 -9.16
CA ASP A 68 12.50 9.60 -8.71
C ASP A 68 11.47 10.40 -7.90
N PHE A 69 11.78 10.64 -6.62
CA PHE A 69 10.90 11.38 -5.72
C PHE A 69 10.69 12.84 -6.12
N ALA A 70 11.63 13.45 -6.83
CA ALA A 70 11.48 14.83 -7.27
C ALA A 70 10.41 15.00 -8.35
N THR A 71 10.12 13.94 -9.11
CA THR A 71 9.15 13.96 -10.21
C THR A 71 7.91 13.11 -9.93
N TYR A 72 7.89 12.35 -8.82
CA TYR A 72 6.74 11.55 -8.43
C TYR A 72 5.52 12.44 -8.16
N LYS A 73 4.45 12.23 -8.94
CA LYS A 73 3.18 12.93 -8.76
C LYS A 73 2.32 12.12 -7.81
N ARG A 74 1.87 12.78 -6.74
CA ARG A 74 0.88 12.21 -5.83
C ARG A 74 -0.48 12.20 -6.51
N PHE A 75 -1.23 11.13 -6.31
CA PHE A 75 -2.62 11.11 -6.71
C PHE A 75 -3.42 12.14 -5.89
N GLU A 76 -4.21 12.94 -6.60
CA GLU A 76 -5.15 13.88 -6.00
C GLU A 76 -6.54 13.29 -6.10
N TRP A 77 -7.31 13.43 -5.03
CA TRP A 77 -8.64 12.85 -4.88
C TRP A 77 -9.48 13.74 -4.00
N GLU A 78 -10.75 13.92 -4.30
CA GLU A 78 -11.67 14.74 -3.50
C GLU A 78 -12.60 13.86 -2.69
N THR A 79 -13.08 12.78 -3.30
CA THR A 79 -14.09 11.91 -2.71
C THR A 79 -13.52 10.56 -2.31
N LYS A 80 -14.15 9.93 -1.33
CA LYS A 80 -13.86 8.55 -0.95
C LYS A 80 -13.91 7.58 -2.14
N ASP A 81 -14.90 7.73 -3.03
CA ASP A 81 -15.10 6.79 -4.12
C ASP A 81 -13.95 6.86 -5.15
N GLU A 82 -13.40 8.06 -5.40
CA GLU A 82 -12.18 8.24 -6.21
C GLU A 82 -10.96 7.56 -5.59
N LEU A 83 -10.77 7.71 -4.28
CA LEU A 83 -9.68 7.05 -3.56
C LEU A 83 -9.80 5.52 -3.63
N VAL A 84 -11.01 4.99 -3.41
CA VAL A 84 -11.24 3.54 -3.46
C VAL A 84 -11.01 3.02 -4.86
N ALA A 85 -11.50 3.70 -5.91
CA ALA A 85 -11.24 3.32 -7.29
C ALA A 85 -9.74 3.32 -7.61
N HIS A 86 -9.00 4.36 -7.20
CA HIS A 86 -7.54 4.41 -7.35
C HIS A 86 -6.84 3.25 -6.64
N TYR A 87 -7.27 2.92 -5.42
CA TYR A 87 -6.74 1.76 -4.70
C TYR A 87 -6.97 0.44 -5.46
N GLU A 88 -8.13 0.25 -6.07
CA GLU A 88 -8.39 -0.94 -6.89
C GLU A 88 -7.47 -1.02 -8.11
N GLU A 89 -7.24 0.11 -8.78
CA GLU A 89 -6.31 0.22 -9.92
C GLU A 89 -4.86 -0.08 -9.48
N VAL A 90 -4.42 0.53 -8.38
CA VAL A 90 -3.10 0.31 -7.77
C VAL A 90 -2.90 -1.17 -7.43
N PHE A 91 -3.88 -1.78 -6.76
CA PHE A 91 -3.81 -3.18 -6.36
C PHE A 91 -3.76 -4.11 -7.58
N LYS A 92 -4.64 -3.89 -8.55
CA LYS A 92 -4.65 -4.66 -9.80
C LYS A 92 -3.31 -4.56 -10.53
N GLY A 93 -2.75 -3.34 -10.62
CA GLY A 93 -1.45 -3.10 -11.23
C GLY A 93 -0.32 -3.87 -10.55
N ALA A 94 -0.31 -3.92 -9.21
CA ALA A 94 0.68 -4.68 -8.45
C ALA A 94 0.59 -6.19 -8.73
N ILE A 95 -0.63 -6.75 -8.72
CA ILE A 95 -0.88 -8.16 -9.01
C ILE A 95 -0.48 -8.53 -10.45
N GLU A 96 -0.85 -7.70 -11.43
CA GLU A 96 -0.48 -7.92 -12.83
C GLU A 96 1.03 -7.82 -13.05
N SER A 97 1.71 -6.92 -12.33
CA SER A 97 3.17 -6.79 -12.39
C SER A 97 3.85 -8.04 -11.86
N LEU A 98 3.44 -8.55 -10.69
CA LEU A 98 3.98 -9.81 -10.15
C LEU A 98 3.72 -11.00 -11.07
N LYS A 99 2.53 -11.10 -11.68
CA LYS A 99 2.21 -12.15 -12.65
C LYS A 99 3.07 -12.12 -13.92
N SER A 100 3.75 -11.01 -14.20
CA SER A 100 4.57 -10.84 -15.40
C SER A 100 6.03 -11.30 -15.25
N ILE A 101 6.45 -11.72 -14.05
CA ILE A 101 7.84 -12.07 -13.74
C ILE A 101 7.98 -13.47 -13.12
N THR A 102 9.19 -14.01 -13.10
CA THR A 102 9.55 -15.23 -12.35
C THR A 102 10.28 -14.91 -11.04
N ASP A 103 10.60 -15.94 -10.24
CA ASP A 103 11.34 -15.74 -8.99
C ASP A 103 12.77 -15.25 -9.26
N GLU A 104 13.37 -15.63 -10.39
CA GLU A 104 14.71 -15.18 -10.79
C GLU A 104 14.78 -13.67 -11.04
N ASP A 105 13.72 -13.08 -11.62
CA ASP A 105 13.63 -11.65 -11.90
C ASP A 105 13.64 -10.80 -10.62
N LEU A 106 13.27 -11.37 -9.47
CA LEU A 106 13.28 -10.69 -8.18
C LEU A 106 14.70 -10.35 -7.69
N ASN A 107 15.74 -10.97 -8.27
CA ASN A 107 17.14 -10.63 -7.99
C ASN A 107 17.59 -9.34 -8.70
N GLY A 108 16.79 -8.80 -9.62
CA GLY A 108 17.05 -7.52 -10.26
C GLY A 108 17.06 -6.37 -9.25
N GLU A 109 17.74 -5.29 -9.62
CA GLU A 109 17.84 -4.09 -8.77
C GLU A 109 16.62 -3.18 -8.96
N PHE A 110 16.31 -2.43 -7.90
CA PHE A 110 15.45 -1.27 -7.90
C PHE A 110 16.22 -0.07 -7.33
N HIS A 111 16.07 1.09 -7.98
CA HIS A 111 16.74 2.33 -7.57
C HIS A 111 15.73 3.39 -7.14
N LEU A 112 15.89 3.91 -5.92
CA LEU A 112 15.24 5.15 -5.54
C LEU A 112 16.17 6.32 -5.86
N LYS A 113 15.63 7.32 -6.56
CA LYS A 113 16.34 8.54 -6.97
C LYS A 113 15.71 9.81 -6.40
N ARG A 114 16.49 10.89 -6.45
CA ARG A 114 16.01 12.26 -6.28
C ARG A 114 16.80 13.20 -7.18
N TYR A 115 16.11 13.88 -8.09
CA TYR A 115 16.75 14.73 -9.11
C TYR A 115 17.80 13.98 -9.95
N GLY A 116 17.53 12.71 -10.26
CA GLY A 116 18.39 11.81 -11.02
C GLY A 116 19.49 11.13 -10.20
N GLU A 117 19.75 11.56 -8.96
CA GLU A 117 20.77 10.96 -8.09
C GLU A 117 20.20 9.76 -7.34
N ILE A 118 20.93 8.63 -7.35
CA ILE A 118 20.55 7.42 -6.61
C ILE A 118 20.70 7.69 -5.11
N LEU A 119 19.59 7.58 -4.39
CA LEU A 119 19.55 7.65 -2.93
C LEU A 119 19.84 6.29 -2.32
N PHE A 120 19.24 5.23 -2.86
CA PHE A 120 19.55 3.85 -2.49
C PHE A 120 19.19 2.86 -3.60
N THR A 121 19.79 1.68 -3.51
CA THR A 121 19.51 0.51 -4.34
C THR A 121 19.16 -0.67 -3.44
N GLN A 122 18.20 -1.48 -3.84
CA GLN A 122 17.88 -2.77 -3.20
C GLN A 122 17.46 -3.79 -4.27
N THR A 123 17.39 -5.07 -3.91
CA THR A 123 16.80 -6.07 -4.82
C THR A 123 15.28 -5.90 -4.89
N LYS A 124 14.66 -6.28 -6.02
CA LYS A 124 13.19 -6.32 -6.14
C LYS A 124 12.57 -7.26 -5.10
N LEU A 125 13.26 -8.35 -4.74
CA LEU A 125 12.84 -9.26 -3.67
C LEU A 125 12.67 -8.54 -2.32
N GLU A 126 13.72 -7.86 -1.86
CA GLU A 126 13.70 -7.10 -0.60
C GLU A 126 12.67 -5.96 -0.66
N GLY A 127 12.59 -5.30 -1.81
CA GLY A 127 11.64 -4.22 -2.05
C GLY A 127 10.18 -4.66 -1.98
N VAL A 128 9.80 -5.73 -2.66
CA VAL A 128 8.43 -6.27 -2.64
C VAL A 128 8.05 -6.72 -1.23
N SER A 129 8.92 -7.50 -0.57
CA SER A 129 8.69 -7.97 0.80
C SER A 129 8.53 -6.82 1.79
N SER A 130 9.41 -5.83 1.75
CA SER A 130 9.32 -4.65 2.62
C SER A 130 8.09 -3.80 2.32
N THR A 131 7.67 -3.69 1.06
CA THR A 131 6.47 -2.95 0.64
C THR A 131 5.20 -3.56 1.24
N ILE A 132 5.06 -4.88 1.24
CA ILE A 132 3.89 -5.56 1.85
C ILE A 132 3.85 -5.31 3.36
N ASN A 133 5.00 -5.45 4.04
CA ASN A 133 5.11 -5.15 5.47
C ASN A 133 4.78 -3.68 5.80
N HIS A 134 5.27 -2.75 4.96
CA HIS A 134 5.03 -1.32 5.09
C HIS A 134 3.54 -1.00 4.92
N TRP A 135 2.87 -1.71 4.03
CA TRP A 135 1.43 -1.58 3.80
C TRP A 135 0.61 -1.99 5.01
N VAL A 136 0.87 -3.18 5.54
CA VAL A 136 0.22 -3.70 6.76
C VAL A 136 0.52 -2.79 7.96
N HIS A 137 1.75 -2.30 8.09
CA HIS A 137 2.15 -1.35 9.12
C HIS A 137 1.30 -0.07 9.10
N HIS A 138 1.18 0.59 7.95
CA HIS A 138 0.42 1.83 7.86
C HIS A 138 -1.09 1.62 7.91
N ARG A 139 -1.62 0.48 7.43
CA ARG A 139 -3.00 0.11 7.72
C ARG A 139 -3.22 -0.05 9.23
N GLY A 140 -2.30 -0.71 9.94
CA GLY A 140 -2.33 -0.83 11.39
C GLY A 140 -2.37 0.55 12.07
N GLN A 141 -1.50 1.47 11.62
CA GLN A 141 -1.51 2.86 12.08
C GLN A 141 -2.85 3.55 11.81
N LEU A 142 -3.42 3.35 10.62
CA LEU A 142 -4.69 3.93 10.21
C LEU A 142 -5.85 3.46 11.09
N THR A 143 -5.86 2.19 11.52
CA THR A 143 -6.92 1.70 12.42
C THR A 143 -6.94 2.41 13.78
N VAL A 144 -5.78 2.87 14.28
CA VAL A 144 -5.71 3.67 15.51
C VAL A 144 -6.34 5.06 15.27
N TYR A 145 -6.07 5.67 14.12
CA TYR A 145 -6.68 6.95 13.75
C TYR A 145 -8.21 6.82 13.62
N MET A 146 -8.66 5.74 12.99
CA MET A 146 -10.08 5.41 12.87
C MET A 146 -10.73 5.31 14.25
N ARG A 147 -10.13 4.54 15.17
CA ARG A 147 -10.65 4.37 16.53
C ARG A 147 -10.78 5.69 17.30
N ILE A 148 -9.76 6.55 17.23
CA ILE A 148 -9.77 7.85 17.92
C ILE A 148 -10.82 8.79 17.32
N SER A 149 -11.06 8.66 16.01
CA SER A 149 -12.03 9.46 15.28
C SER A 149 -13.45 8.87 15.30
N GLU A 150 -13.71 7.88 16.16
CA GLU A 150 -15.01 7.17 16.27
C GLU A 150 -15.49 6.50 14.97
N ILE A 151 -14.54 6.14 14.10
CA ILE A 151 -14.82 5.40 12.85
C ILE A 151 -14.78 3.90 13.15
N PRO A 152 -15.79 3.12 12.73
CA PRO A 152 -15.79 1.67 12.88
C PRO A 152 -14.56 1.01 12.24
N VAL A 153 -13.82 0.23 13.02
CA VAL A 153 -12.65 -0.51 12.56
C VAL A 153 -13.11 -1.88 12.06
N PRO A 154 -12.84 -2.27 10.79
CA PRO A 154 -13.22 -3.59 10.29
C PRO A 154 -12.40 -4.71 10.93
N SER A 155 -12.83 -5.96 10.74
CA SER A 155 -12.00 -7.14 11.02
C SER A 155 -10.80 -7.16 10.07
N ILE A 156 -9.60 -7.42 10.58
CA ILE A 156 -8.34 -7.41 9.80
C ILE A 156 -7.71 -8.81 9.76
N TYR A 157 -7.17 -9.26 10.89
CA TYR A 157 -6.62 -10.62 11.09
C TYR A 157 -7.44 -11.41 12.11
N GLY A 158 -8.59 -10.85 12.47
CA GLY A 158 -9.42 -11.27 13.58
C GLY A 158 -10.38 -10.15 13.96
N PRO A 159 -11.36 -10.47 14.82
CA PRO A 159 -12.44 -9.56 15.13
C PRO A 159 -11.94 -8.29 15.80
N SER A 160 -12.57 -7.16 15.45
CA SER A 160 -12.40 -5.89 16.12
C SER A 160 -13.49 -5.67 17.18
N ALA A 161 -13.54 -4.48 17.81
CA ALA A 161 -14.68 -4.11 18.64
C ALA A 161 -15.97 -3.91 17.81
N ASP A 162 -15.86 -3.52 16.54
CA ASP A 162 -16.97 -3.06 15.68
C ASP A 162 -17.36 -4.09 14.61
N ASP A 163 -16.49 -5.07 14.33
CA ASP A 163 -16.71 -6.15 13.37
C ASP A 163 -16.27 -7.49 13.99
N LYS A 164 -17.23 -8.38 14.24
CA LYS A 164 -17.01 -9.68 14.88
C LYS A 164 -16.80 -10.84 13.90
N THR A 165 -16.69 -10.55 12.61
CA THR A 165 -16.46 -11.58 11.58
C THR A 165 -15.03 -12.13 11.65
N PHE A 166 -14.88 -13.41 11.30
CA PHE A 166 -13.61 -14.13 11.20
C PHE A 166 -13.36 -14.52 9.75
#